data_AF-A0A453CBN5-F1
#
_entry.id   AF-A0A453CBN5-F1
#
_cell.length_a   1.000
_cell.length_b   1.000
_cell.length_c   1.000
_cell.angle_alpha   90.00
_cell.angle_beta   90.00
_cell.angle_gamma   90.00
#
_symmetry.space_group_name_H-M   'P 1'
#
loop_
_entity.id
_entity.type
_entity.pdbx_description
1 polymer ?
#
loop_
_entity_poly.entity_id
_entity_poly.type
_entity_poly.pdbx_seq_one_letter_code
_entity_poly.pdbx_strand_id
1 'polypeptide(L)'
;DDLDDATIEKIGTPEKVINAFGPEVIGENVEGKVLSTATAEYSGRTYYQFELEPPHIFITATAAGNRLYLFSVTANGEITVLITI
;
A
#
# COMPACT_ATOMS: atom_id res chain seq x y z
N ASP A 1 6.91 -23.75 -15.01
CA ASP A 1 6.29 -22.45 -15.28
C ASP A 1 6.84 -21.39 -14.33
N ASP A 2 7.91 -20.72 -14.73
CA ASP A 2 8.33 -19.42 -14.21
C ASP A 2 7.37 -18.35 -14.78
N LEU A 3 6.12 -18.35 -14.32
CA LEU A 3 5.21 -17.23 -14.57
C LEU A 3 5.75 -16.07 -13.73
N ASP A 4 6.28 -15.06 -14.41
CA ASP A 4 6.67 -13.74 -13.90
C ASP A 4 5.90 -13.33 -12.64
N ASP A 5 6.41 -13.73 -11.46
CA ASP A 5 5.89 -13.24 -10.21
C ASP A 5 6.40 -11.81 -10.08
N ALA A 6 5.54 -10.84 -10.40
CA ALA A 6 5.82 -9.45 -10.07
C ALA A 6 5.82 -9.36 -8.54
N THR A 7 6.98 -9.07 -7.97
CA THR A 7 7.12 -8.73 -6.56
C THR A 7 6.99 -7.22 -6.41
N ILE A 8 6.55 -6.75 -5.24
CA ILE A 8 6.28 -5.32 -5.05
C ILE A 8 7.55 -4.47 -5.21
N GLU A 9 8.71 -5.05 -4.94
CA GLU A 9 10.04 -4.45 -5.12
C GLU A 9 10.35 -4.18 -6.59
N LYS A 10 9.82 -5.00 -7.53
CA LYS A 10 9.96 -4.75 -8.98
C LYS A 10 9.14 -3.53 -9.42
N ILE A 11 8.06 -3.21 -8.72
CA ILE A 11 7.22 -2.03 -8.99
C ILE A 11 7.96 -0.76 -8.53
N GLY A 12 8.55 -0.82 -7.33
CA GLY A 12 9.38 0.26 -6.81
C GLY A 12 9.66 0.16 -5.32
N THR A 13 10.38 1.15 -4.81
CA THR A 13 10.54 1.37 -3.37
C THR A 13 9.20 1.72 -2.72
N PRO A 14 9.06 1.56 -1.39
CA PRO A 14 7.84 1.95 -0.67
C PRO A 14 7.38 3.38 -1.00
N GLU A 15 8.32 4.33 -1.07
CA GLU A 15 8.06 5.73 -1.43
C GLU A 15 7.49 5.88 -2.85
N LYS A 16 8.04 5.15 -3.83
CA LYS A 16 7.54 5.18 -5.21
C LYS A 16 6.13 4.58 -5.30
N VAL A 17 5.87 3.51 -4.56
CA VAL A 17 4.57 2.84 -4.54
C VAL A 17 3.51 3.73 -3.91
N ILE A 18 3.77 4.32 -2.73
CA ILE A 18 2.76 5.17 -2.06
C ILE A 18 2.48 6.44 -2.85
N ASN A 19 3.50 7.08 -3.45
CA ASN A 19 3.28 8.27 -4.27
C ASN A 19 2.50 7.97 -5.56
N ALA A 20 2.67 6.78 -6.14
CA ALA A 20 1.97 6.39 -7.37
C ALA A 20 0.52 5.95 -7.12
N PHE A 21 0.26 5.20 -6.05
CA PHE A 21 -1.03 4.52 -5.83
C PHE A 21 -1.79 5.03 -4.61
N GLY A 22 -1.14 5.71 -3.68
CA GLY A 22 -1.77 6.30 -2.51
C GLY A 22 -2.92 7.25 -2.85
N PRO A 23 -2.77 8.18 -3.82
CA PRO A 23 -3.85 9.10 -4.18
C PRO A 23 -5.12 8.43 -4.70
N GLU A 24 -5.01 7.28 -5.36
CA GLU A 24 -6.16 6.49 -5.82
C GLU A 24 -6.94 5.88 -4.65
N VAL A 25 -6.23 5.53 -3.58
CA VAL A 25 -6.79 4.86 -2.40
C VAL A 25 -7.41 5.85 -1.42
N ILE A 26 -6.77 6.99 -1.19
CA ILE A 26 -7.21 7.98 -0.20
C ILE A 26 -7.96 9.17 -0.81
N GLY A 27 -7.96 9.30 -2.15
CA GLY A 27 -8.63 10.38 -2.87
C GLY A 27 -7.91 11.73 -2.86
N GLU A 28 -6.69 11.80 -2.34
CA GLU A 28 -5.90 13.03 -2.24
C GLU A 28 -4.38 12.77 -2.23
N ASN A 29 -3.57 13.83 -2.36
CA ASN A 29 -2.11 13.69 -2.37
C ASN A 29 -1.59 13.19 -1.00
N VAL A 30 -0.63 12.26 -1.04
CA VAL A 30 0.04 11.64 0.11
C VAL A 30 1.33 12.34 0.54
N GLU A 31 1.85 13.27 -0.27
CA GLU A 31 3.10 13.99 -0.03
C GLU A 31 3.05 14.74 1.31
N GLY A 32 4.06 14.49 2.15
CA GLY A 32 4.16 15.09 3.48
C GLY A 32 3.23 14.49 4.54
N LYS A 33 2.37 13.51 4.19
CA LYS A 33 1.42 12.89 5.13
C LYS A 33 1.86 11.54 5.67
N VAL A 34 2.88 10.91 5.10
CA VAL A 34 3.38 9.61 5.55
C VAL A 34 4.13 9.79 6.87
N LEU A 35 3.57 9.25 7.94
CA LEU A 35 4.14 9.27 9.29
C LEU A 35 5.18 8.17 9.47
N SER A 36 4.89 6.98 8.96
CA SER A 36 5.77 5.83 9.09
C SER A 36 5.64 4.89 7.90
N THR A 37 6.74 4.20 7.63
CA THR A 37 6.83 3.16 6.61
C THR A 37 7.46 1.92 7.22
N ALA A 38 6.83 0.77 7.04
CA ALA A 38 7.37 -0.52 7.42
C ALA A 38 7.35 -1.48 6.23
N THR A 39 8.27 -2.44 6.26
CA THR A 39 8.29 -3.56 5.32
C THR A 39 8.21 -4.85 6.11
N ALA A 40 7.29 -5.72 5.72
CA ALA A 40 7.11 -7.02 6.33
C ALA A 40 7.12 -8.11 5.25
N GLU A 41 7.65 -9.28 5.56
CA GLU A 41 7.59 -10.44 4.69
C GLU A 41 6.69 -11.50 5.32
N TYR A 42 5.69 -11.97 4.58
CA TYR A 42 4.82 -13.06 4.97
C TYR A 42 4.74 -14.08 3.85
N SER A 43 5.08 -15.34 4.16
CA SER A 43 5.04 -16.45 3.19
C SER A 43 5.82 -16.18 1.89
N GLY A 44 6.99 -15.53 2.00
CA GLY A 44 7.82 -15.18 0.84
C GLY A 44 7.27 -14.03 -0.01
N ARG A 45 6.29 -13.29 0.50
CA ARG A 45 5.73 -12.10 -0.15
C ARG A 45 5.99 -10.88 0.71
N THR A 46 6.48 -9.83 0.06
CA THR A 46 6.77 -8.55 0.70
C THR A 46 5.55 -7.65 0.72
N TYR A 47 5.37 -6.96 1.85
CA TYR A 47 4.30 -6.03 2.13
C TYR A 47 4.90 -4.69 2.52
N TYR A 48 4.45 -3.63 1.88
CA TYR A 48 4.74 -2.27 2.29
C TYR A 48 3.59 -1.73 3.11
N GLN A 49 3.89 -1.24 4.29
CA GLN A 49 2.92 -0.72 5.24
C GLN A 49 3.18 0.75 5.47
N PHE A 50 2.12 1.55 5.42
CA PHE A 50 2.17 2.99 5.54
C PHE A 50 1.16 3.44 6.60
N GLU A 51 1.58 4.37 7.45
CA GLU A 51 0.71 5.11 8.34
C GLU A 51 0.72 6.57 7.90
N LEU A 52 -0.46 7.18 7.72
CA LEU A 52 -0.59 8.56 7.30
C LEU A 52 -1.35 9.41 8.32
N GLU A 53 -1.08 10.71 8.24
CA GLU A 53 -1.80 11.79 8.93
C GLU A 53 -3.30 11.83 8.58
N PRO A 54 -4.12 12.52 9.40
CA PRO A 54 -5.52 12.20 9.66
C PRO A 54 -6.46 12.07 8.46
N PRO A 55 -7.54 11.27 8.63
CA PRO A 55 -7.93 10.57 9.86
C PRO A 55 -7.44 9.11 9.87
N HIS A 56 -6.36 8.83 10.62
CA HIS A 56 -5.69 7.52 10.76
C HIS A 56 -5.84 6.59 9.55
N ILE A 57 -4.97 6.79 8.56
CA ILE A 57 -4.97 5.95 7.37
C ILE A 57 -3.84 4.94 7.46
N PHE A 58 -4.20 3.66 7.43
CA PHE A 58 -3.27 2.56 7.29
C PHE A 58 -3.38 2.01 5.87
N ILE A 59 -2.26 1.88 5.18
CA ILE A 59 -2.21 1.28 3.85
C ILE A 59 -1.24 0.11 3.90
N THR A 60 -1.65 -1.05 3.41
CA THR A 60 -0.79 -2.19 3.16
C THR A 60 -0.85 -2.53 1.68
N ALA A 61 0.31 -2.57 1.02
CA ALA A 61 0.43 -2.88 -0.40
C ALA A 61 1.28 -4.15 -0.60
N THR A 62 0.88 -4.99 -1.54
CA THR A 62 1.68 -6.14 -1.99
C THR A 62 1.39 -6.47 -3.45
N ALA A 63 2.31 -7.15 -4.13
CA ALA A 63 2.10 -7.61 -5.51
C ALA A 63 2.11 -9.14 -5.56
N ALA A 64 1.25 -9.72 -6.41
CA ALA A 64 1.24 -11.15 -6.71
C ALA A 64 0.84 -11.41 -8.16
N GLY A 65 1.63 -12.22 -8.88
CA GLY A 65 1.44 -12.41 -10.33
C GLY A 65 1.50 -11.08 -11.07
N ASN A 66 0.42 -10.71 -11.76
CA ASN A 66 0.26 -9.43 -12.47
C ASN A 66 -0.70 -8.45 -11.75
N ARG A 67 -0.80 -8.52 -10.42
CA ARG A 67 -1.73 -7.68 -9.66
C ARG A 67 -1.05 -7.00 -8.49
N LEU A 68 -1.40 -5.74 -8.29
CA LEU A 68 -1.04 -4.96 -7.13
C LEU A 68 -2.26 -4.87 -6.22
N TYR A 69 -2.12 -5.40 -5.02
CA TYR A 69 -3.15 -5.37 -3.99
C TYR A 69 -2.86 -4.20 -3.07
N LEU A 70 -3.86 -3.35 -2.87
CA LEU A 70 -3.82 -2.31 -1.86
C LEU A 70 -4.98 -2.54 -0.90
N PHE A 71 -4.64 -2.56 0.38
CA PHE A 71 -5.58 -2.64 1.47
C PHE A 71 -5.46 -1.35 2.28
N SER A 72 -6.54 -0.60 2.41
CA SER A 72 -6.54 0.61 3.23
C SER A 72 -7.64 0.62 4.27
N VAL A 73 -7.29 1.10 5.45
CA VAL A 73 -8.21 1.36 6.54
C VAL A 73 -8.09 2.83 6.89
N THR A 74 -9.21 3.54 6.77
CA THR A 74 -9.34 4.93 7.21
C THR A 74 -10.26 4.96 8.42
N ALA A 75 -9.81 5.57 9.52
CA ALA A 75 -10.57 5.65 10.76
C ALA A 75 -10.79 7.11 11.19
N ASN A 76 -12.02 7.61 10.99
CA ASN A 76 -12.39 9.02 11.16
C ASN A 76 -13.62 9.27 12.02
N GLY A 77 -13.99 8.30 12.85
CA GLY A 77 -15.30 8.21 13.52
C GLY A 77 -16.19 7.13 12.89
N GLU A 78 -15.92 6.79 11.63
CA GLU A 78 -16.37 5.58 10.94
C GLU A 78 -15.15 4.83 10.40
N ILE A 79 -15.22 3.50 10.30
CA ILE A 79 -14.16 2.68 9.70
C ILE A 79 -14.54 2.40 8.27
N THR A 80 -13.73 2.91 7.32
CA THR A 80 -13.83 2.55 5.91
C THR A 80 -12.70 1.60 5.56
N VAL A 81 -13.04 0.48 4.91
CA VAL A 81 -12.06 -0.49 4.41
C VAL A 81 -12.15 -0.52 2.88
N LEU A 82 -11.02 -0.23 2.22
CA LEU A 82 -10.90 -0.24 0.77
C LEU A 82 -9.93 -1.34 0.33
N ILE A 83 -10.36 -2.16 -0.63
CA ILE A 83 -9.56 -3.24 -1.21
C ILE A 83 -9.52 -3.05 -2.72
N THR A 84 -8.32 -2.84 -3.26
CA THR A 84 -8.06 -2.75 -4.71
C THR A 84 -7.33 -4.01 -5.18
N ILE A 85 -7.78 -4.62 -6.28
CA ILE A 85 -7.29 -5.89 -6.87
C ILE A 85 -6.80 -5.66 -8.30
#